data_AF-A0A947FHA7-F1
#
_entry.id   AF-A0A947FHA7-F1
#
_cell.length_a   1.000
_cell.length_b   1.000
_cell.length_c   1.000
_cell.angle_alpha   90.00
_cell.angle_beta   90.00
_cell.angle_gamma   90.00
#
_symmetry.space_group_name_H-M   'P 1'
#
loop_
_entity.id
_entity.type
_entity.pdbx_description
1 polymer ?
#
loop_
_entity_poly.entity_id
_entity_poly.type
_entity_poly.pdbx_seq_one_letter_code
_entity_poly.pdbx_strand_id
1 'polypeptide(L)'
;MKISGVDIRPGNIIEYEGGIWKVAKIQHTQPGKGGAYMQVEMKNLQDGRKTNVRFRSADTVEKVRLDTQDYQFLYEDGDMLVFMDQNTYEQINLPS
;
A
#
# COMPACT_ATOMS: atom_id res chain seq x y z
N MET A 1 7.56 8.35 -5.82
CA MET A 1 7.81 8.51 -7.27
C MET A 1 6.49 8.43 -8.02
N LYS A 2 6.13 9.40 -8.87
CA LYS A 2 4.93 9.31 -9.73
C LYS A 2 5.10 8.26 -10.82
N ILE A 3 4.07 7.46 -11.04
CA ILE A 3 3.96 6.48 -12.14
C ILE A 3 2.63 6.65 -12.87
N SER A 4 2.56 6.22 -14.13
CA SER A 4 1.27 6.18 -14.85
C SER A 4 0.36 5.11 -14.26
N GLY A 5 -0.95 5.34 -14.35
CA GLY A 5 -1.99 4.39 -13.97
C GLY A 5 -1.89 3.04 -14.68
N VAL A 6 -1.37 3.02 -15.92
CA VAL A 6 -1.15 1.78 -16.68
C VAL A 6 0.15 1.06 -16.30
N ASP A 7 1.07 1.71 -15.58
CA ASP A 7 2.33 1.12 -15.10
C ASP A 7 2.18 0.49 -13.71
N ILE A 8 0.98 0.51 -13.12
CA ILE A 8 0.69 -0.11 -11.83
C ILE A 8 0.87 -1.63 -11.94
N ARG A 9 1.57 -2.22 -10.97
CA ARG A 9 1.85 -3.66 -10.89
C ARG A 9 1.40 -4.24 -9.54
N PRO A 10 1.04 -5.54 -9.48
CA PRO A 10 0.84 -6.23 -8.22
C PRO A 10 2.03 -6.05 -7.28
N GLY A 11 1.76 -5.85 -5.99
CA GLY A 11 2.77 -5.58 -4.97
C GLY A 11 3.23 -4.12 -4.89
N ASN A 12 2.92 -3.26 -5.87
CA ASN A 12 3.15 -1.83 -5.70
C ASN A 12 2.38 -1.31 -4.48
N ILE A 13 2.98 -0.35 -3.79
CA ILE A 13 2.32 0.44 -2.76
C ILE A 13 2.12 1.83 -3.35
N ILE A 14 0.89 2.31 -3.35
CA ILE A 14 0.51 3.58 -3.97
C ILE A 14 -0.30 4.43 -3.00
N GLU A 15 -0.14 5.74 -3.10
CA GLU A 15 -1.04 6.71 -2.46
C GLU A 15 -2.22 6.99 -3.37
N TYR A 16 -3.43 6.84 -2.83
CA TYR A 16 -4.68 7.08 -3.56
C TYR A 16 -5.77 7.55 -2.59
N GLU A 17 -6.44 8.65 -2.92
CA GLU A 17 -7.50 9.27 -2.08
C GLU A 17 -7.08 9.48 -0.62
N GLY A 18 -5.82 9.87 -0.39
CA GLY A 18 -5.26 10.11 0.95
C GLY A 18 -4.96 8.83 1.76
N GLY A 19 -5.13 7.65 1.16
CA GLY A 19 -4.77 6.37 1.78
C GLY A 19 -3.55 5.72 1.14
N ILE A 20 -2.90 4.82 1.88
CA ILE A 20 -1.79 3.99 1.40
C ILE A 20 -2.32 2.61 1.04
N TRP A 21 -2.18 2.21 -0.22
CA TRP A 21 -2.79 1.01 -0.77
C TRP A 21 -1.76 0.04 -1.33
N LYS A 22 -1.86 -1.24 -0.95
CA LYS A 22 -1.12 -2.33 -1.57
C LYS A 22 -1.93 -2.93 -2.70
N VAL A 23 -1.37 -2.93 -3.91
CA VAL A 23 -1.99 -3.50 -5.09
C VAL A 23 -1.97 -5.03 -4.98
N ALA A 24 -3.16 -5.64 -5.02
CA ALA A 24 -3.33 -7.08 -4.96
C ALA A 24 -3.36 -7.71 -6.35
N LYS A 25 -4.11 -7.10 -7.28
CA LYS A 25 -4.33 -7.64 -8.63
C LYS A 25 -4.56 -6.51 -9.62
N ILE A 26 -4.15 -6.75 -10.86
CA ILE A 26 -4.41 -5.85 -11.98
C ILE A 26 -5.05 -6.60 -13.15
N GLN A 27 -5.80 -5.88 -13.98
CA GLN A 27 -6.32 -6.37 -15.25
C GLN A 27 -6.32 -5.24 -16.28
N HIS A 28 -5.49 -5.38 -17.32
CA HIS A 28 -5.50 -4.46 -18.45
C HIS A 28 -6.66 -4.80 -19.38
N THR A 29 -7.50 -3.82 -19.67
CA THR A 29 -8.67 -3.98 -20.56
C THR A 29 -8.63 -2.94 -21.67
N GLN A 30 -8.71 -3.40 -22.92
CA GLN A 30 -8.86 -2.56 -24.10
C GLN A 30 -10.19 -2.89 -24.79
N PRO A 31 -11.25 -2.09 -24.56
CA PRO A 31 -12.55 -2.33 -25.16
C PRO A 31 -12.55 -1.96 -26.66
N GLY A 32 -13.43 -2.60 -27.44
CA GLY A 32 -13.57 -2.29 -28.88
C GLY A 32 -14.05 -0.86 -29.18
N LYS A 33 -14.69 -0.20 -28.20
CA LYS A 33 -14.99 1.24 -28.20
C LYS A 33 -14.60 1.83 -26.83
N GLY A 34 -13.80 2.90 -26.84
CA GLY A 34 -13.29 3.56 -25.64
C GLY A 34 -11.78 3.35 -25.41
N GLY A 35 -11.17 4.21 -24.58
CA GLY A 35 -9.76 4.11 -24.24
C GLY A 35 -9.44 2.92 -23.32
N ALA A 36 -8.24 2.37 -23.43
CA ALA A 36 -7.75 1.32 -22.55
C ALA A 36 -7.63 1.79 -21.09
N TYR A 37 -7.80 0.86 -20.15
CA TYR A 37 -7.66 1.13 -18.73
C TYR A 37 -7.13 -0.10 -17.98
N MET A 38 -6.49 0.16 -16.84
CA MET A 38 -6.07 -0.82 -15.86
C MET A 38 -7.10 -0.90 -14.74
N GLN A 39 -7.75 -2.05 -14.56
CA GLN A 39 -8.57 -2.33 -13.39
C GLN A 39 -7.64 -2.83 -12.27
N VAL A 40 -7.63 -2.14 -11.12
CA VAL A 40 -6.68 -2.39 -10.02
C VAL A 40 -7.45 -2.68 -8.74
N GLU A 41 -7.29 -3.90 -8.24
CA GLU A 41 -7.77 -4.32 -6.93
C GLU A 41 -6.67 -4.07 -5.89
N MET A 42 -7.00 -3.36 -4.82
CA MET A 42 -6.03 -2.96 -3.81
C MET A 42 -6.63 -2.96 -2.39
N LYS A 43 -5.75 -3.12 -1.40
CA LYS A 43 -6.08 -3.12 0.03
C LYS A 43 -5.37 -1.97 0.73
N ASN A 44 -6.11 -1.15 1.47
CA ASN A 44 -5.55 -0.09 2.30
C ASN A 44 -4.75 -0.70 3.46
N LEU A 45 -3.55 -0.20 3.70
CA LEU A 45 -2.64 -0.74 4.71
C LEU A 45 -2.95 -0.27 6.14
N GLN A 46 -3.70 0.82 6.30
CA GLN A 46 -4.05 1.39 7.60
C GLN A 46 -5.37 0.82 8.14
N ASP A 47 -6.41 0.79 7.31
CA ASP A 47 -7.75 0.39 7.74
C ASP A 47 -8.24 -0.95 7.14
N GLY A 48 -7.44 -1.56 6.26
CA GLY A 48 -7.74 -2.86 5.68
C GLY A 48 -8.84 -2.88 4.61
N ARG A 49 -9.45 -1.73 4.27
CA ARG A 49 -10.48 -1.64 3.22
C ARG A 49 -9.96 -2.16 1.89
N LYS A 50 -10.85 -2.78 1.11
CA LYS A 50 -10.56 -3.22 -0.26
C LYS A 50 -11.32 -2.34 -1.24
N THR A 51 -10.68 -1.99 -2.34
CA THR A 51 -11.31 -1.26 -3.44
C THR A 51 -10.87 -1.81 -4.78
N ASN A 52 -11.64 -1.47 -5.81
CA ASN A 52 -11.36 -1.84 -7.19
C ASN A 52 -11.56 -0.63 -8.11
N VAL A 53 -10.45 -0.05 -8.57
CA VAL A 53 -10.43 1.26 -9.26
C VAL A 53 -9.92 1.10 -10.69
N ARG A 54 -10.46 1.91 -11.61
CA ARG A 54 -9.98 1.99 -12.99
C ARG A 54 -9.01 3.15 -13.16
N PHE A 55 -7.81 2.86 -13.62
CA PHE A 55 -6.81 3.84 -13.99
C PHE A 55 -6.61 3.86 -15.50
N ARG A 56 -6.65 5.05 -16.11
CA ARG A 56 -6.36 5.29 -17.52
C ARG A 56 -4.87 5.66 -17.68
N SER A 57 -4.41 5.70 -18.93
CA SER A 57 -3.03 6.12 -19.24
C SER A 57 -2.71 7.56 -18.85
N ALA A 58 -3.71 8.44 -18.84
CA ALA A 58 -3.58 9.83 -18.40
C ALA A 58 -3.51 9.98 -16.88
N ASP A 59 -3.91 8.96 -16.12
CA ASP A 59 -3.88 9.02 -14.67
C ASP A 59 -2.45 8.80 -14.17
N THR A 60 -2.09 9.49 -13.09
CA THR A 60 -0.81 9.30 -12.40
C THR A 60 -1.05 9.05 -10.92
N VAL A 61 -0.30 8.12 -10.34
CA VAL A 61 -0.35 7.82 -8.91
C VAL A 61 1.04 7.92 -8.29
N GLU A 62 1.09 8.28 -7.00
CA GLU A 62 2.34 8.30 -6.26
C GLU A 62 2.67 6.88 -5.80
N LYS A 63 3.79 6.32 -6.27
CA LYS A 63 4.34 5.08 -5.75
C LYS A 63 5.14 5.37 -4.49
N VAL A 64 4.75 4.70 -3.41
CA VAL A 64 5.37 4.79 -2.09
C VAL A 64 6.32 3.61 -1.91
N ARG A 65 7.48 3.88 -1.33
CA ARG A 65 8.38 2.84 -0.83
C ARG A 65 8.12 2.71 0.66
N LEU A 66 7.81 1.48 1.10
CA LEU A 66 7.81 1.13 2.51
C LEU A 66 9.00 0.22 2.74
N ASP A 67 9.65 0.42 3.88
CA ASP A 67 10.64 -0.51 4.40
C ASP A 67 9.95 -1.31 5.50
N THR A 68 10.03 -2.64 5.41
CA THR A 68 9.52 -3.55 6.42
C THR A 68 10.68 -3.97 7.30
N GLN A 69 10.49 -3.90 8.61
CA GLN A 69 11.49 -4.31 9.58
C GLN A 69 10.84 -5.20 10.62
N ASP A 70 11.54 -6.28 10.97
CA ASP A 70 11.11 -7.21 11.99
C ASP A 70 11.47 -6.65 13.37
N TYR A 71 10.49 -6.65 14.27
CA TYR A 71 10.65 -6.24 15.66
C TYR A 71 10.21 -7.38 16.57
N GLN A 72 10.89 -7.51 17.70
CA GLN A 72 10.49 -8.42 18.77
C GLN A 72 9.52 -7.72 19.72
N PHE A 73 8.34 -8.30 19.89
CA PHE A 73 7.43 -7.89 20.97
C PHE A 73 8.06 -8.21 22.34
N LEU A 74 8.00 -7.25 23.26
CA LEU A 74 8.53 -7.40 24.62
C LEU A 74 7.41 -7.58 25.65
N TYR A 75 6.58 -6.55 25.85
CA TYR A 75 5.50 -6.52 26.85
C TYR A 75 4.49 -5.40 26.53
N GLU A 76 3.36 -5.42 27.25
CA GLU A 76 2.35 -4.36 27.23
C GLU A 76 2.59 -3.39 28.41
N ASP A 77 2.48 -2.09 28.15
CA ASP A 77 2.58 -1.00 29.14
C ASP A 77 1.33 -0.11 29.06
N GLY A 78 0.28 -0.49 29.80
CA GLY A 78 -1.01 0.18 29.74
C GLY A 78 -1.64 0.09 28.36
N ASP A 79 -1.85 1.24 27.71
CA ASP A 79 -2.43 1.35 26.36
C ASP A 79 -1.36 1.30 25.24
N MET A 80 -0.14 0.85 25.57
CA MET A 80 0.98 0.78 24.65
C MET A 80 1.57 -0.64 24.58
N LEU A 81 2.06 -1.01 23.40
CA LEU A 81 2.80 -2.21 23.11
C LEU A 81 4.27 -1.85 22.87
N VAL A 82 5.17 -2.49 23.62
CA VAL A 82 6.62 -2.24 23.52
C VAL A 82 7.27 -3.29 22.63
N PHE A 83 8.05 -2.81 21.65
CA PHE A 83 8.77 -3.63 20.70
C PHE A 83 10.26 -3.27 20.70
N MET A 84 11.11 -4.20 20.30
CA MET A 84 12.56 -4.01 20.20
C MET A 84 13.09 -4.39 18.82
N ASP A 85 13.90 -3.53 18.23
CA ASP A 85 14.66 -3.82 17.02
C ASP A 85 15.71 -4.90 17.34
N GLN A 86 15.70 -6.01 16.59
CA GLN A 86 16.62 -7.13 16.84
C GLN A 86 18.08 -6.86 16.42
N ASN A 87 18.32 -5.81 15.62
CA ASN A 87 19.66 -5.44 15.17
C ASN A 87 20.30 -4.36 16.03
N THR A 88 19.52 -3.34 16.44
CA THR A 88 20.01 -2.17 17.20
C THR A 88 19.71 -2.26 18.69
N TYR A 89 18.78 -3.13 19.10
CA TYR A 89 18.23 -3.21 20.46
C TYR A 89 17.48 -1.95 20.91
N GLU A 90 17.15 -1.03 19.99
CA GLU A 90 16.31 0.13 20.28
C GLU A 90 14.85 -0.29 20.48
N GLN A 91 14.18 0.33 21.45
CA GLN A 91 12.77 0.06 21.75
C GLN A 91 11.86 1.13 21.18
N ILE A 92 10.68 0.71 20.71
CA ILE A 92 9.61 1.58 20.25
C ILE A 92 8.31 1.20 20.94
N ASN A 93 7.43 2.19 21.12
CA ASN A 93 6.12 2.00 21.75
C ASN A 93 5.04 2.34 20.73
N LEU A 94 4.11 1.42 20.52
CA LEU A 94 2.96 1.61 19.62
C LEU A 94 1.65 1.53 20.43
N PRO A 95 0.62 2.32 20.11
CA PRO A 95 -0.70 2.11 20.70
C PRO A 95 -1.22 0.69 20.44
N SER A 96 -1.91 0.10 21.41
CA SER A 96 -2.58 -1.19 21.28
C SER A 96 -3.80 -1.19 20.35
#